data_AF-A0A382EM45-F1
#
_entry.id   AF-A0A382EM45-F1
#
_cell.length_a   1.000
_cell.length_b   1.000
_cell.length_c   1.000
_cell.angle_alpha   90.00
_cell.angle_beta   90.00
_cell.angle_gamma   90.00
#
_symmetry.space_group_name_H-M   'P 1'
#
loop_
_entity.id
_entity.type
_entity.pdbx_description
1 polymer ?
#
loop_
_entity_poly.entity_id
_entity_poly.type
_entity_poly.pdbx_seq_one_letter_code
_entity_poly.pdbx_strand_id
1 'polypeptide(L)'
;PSPSTVTVTKLVAQLSASATEMEVSNISDPPWPTTGYCRIDSEIIKYDSTVSGRLLELTRAQFGTDAAVHLNEAIVRESKFFQFGWSQTPAVDIRDPFIAAMVYEKSNLVSIDRFIKKPYSGEIVISATESVPITSNSGEIVFLEGQNPYTGVDYFTAISGRAISDAGATAEVNSQSASYSDSIRKHGLKEVKIDNRFFSDEDYAQRIANFLISKMENGSPILDVNVISMPRLQLGDRVTISRIEQLGISNRDYWVIESKIEYTGGVKQKLTLREAS
;
A
#
# COMPACT_ATOMS: atom_id res chain seq x y z
N PRO A 1 -26.23 -13.33 1.24
CA PRO A 1 -25.78 -12.09 1.91
C PRO A 1 -25.55 -10.97 0.88
N SER A 2 -26.28 -9.87 1.03
CA SER A 2 -26.09 -8.69 0.17
C SER A 2 -24.74 -8.02 0.49
N PRO A 3 -24.01 -7.46 -0.50
CA PRO A 3 -22.85 -6.62 -0.22
C PRO A 3 -23.21 -5.38 0.61
N SER A 4 -24.49 -5.01 0.65
CA SER A 4 -25.01 -3.81 1.31
C SER A 4 -25.31 -3.96 2.80
N THR A 5 -25.06 -5.12 3.42
CA THR A 5 -25.40 -5.37 4.84
C THR A 5 -24.36 -6.23 5.53
N VAL A 6 -24.08 -5.98 6.82
CA VAL A 6 -23.28 -6.84 7.69
C VAL A 6 -24.13 -7.48 8.77
N THR A 7 -23.87 -8.74 9.10
CA THR A 7 -24.60 -9.49 10.11
C THR A 7 -23.83 -9.63 11.42
N VAL A 8 -24.54 -9.72 12.55
CA VAL A 8 -23.95 -9.89 13.88
C VAL A 8 -24.59 -11.10 14.57
N THR A 9 -23.78 -11.89 15.28
CA THR A 9 -24.20 -13.07 16.05
C THR A 9 -23.36 -13.19 17.33
N LYS A 10 -23.53 -14.24 18.12
CA LYS A 10 -22.76 -14.48 19.36
C LYS A 10 -21.97 -15.77 19.28
N LEU A 11 -20.85 -15.80 19.98
CA LEU A 11 -20.06 -17.00 20.18
C LEU A 11 -20.73 -17.92 21.22
N VAL A 12 -20.78 -19.24 20.96
CA VAL A 12 -21.46 -20.23 21.83
C VAL A 12 -20.54 -20.83 22.89
N ALA A 13 -19.23 -20.77 22.67
CA ALA A 13 -18.22 -21.26 23.60
C ALA A 13 -16.92 -20.46 23.44
N GLN A 14 -16.11 -20.39 24.50
CA GLN A 14 -14.83 -19.68 24.45
C GLN A 14 -13.96 -20.16 23.26
N LEU A 15 -13.44 -19.21 22.48
CA LEU A 15 -12.56 -19.48 21.34
C LEU A 15 -11.10 -19.29 21.77
N SER A 16 -10.27 -20.34 21.66
CA SER A 16 -8.84 -20.22 21.92
C SER A 16 -8.13 -19.49 20.78
N ALA A 17 -6.94 -18.90 21.03
CA ALA A 17 -6.17 -18.19 20.01
C ALA A 17 -5.68 -19.06 18.84
N SER A 18 -5.67 -20.39 18.99
CA SER A 18 -5.25 -21.35 17.97
C SER A 18 -6.39 -22.16 17.36
N ALA A 19 -7.64 -21.84 17.72
CA ALA A 19 -8.81 -22.57 17.20
C ALA A 19 -8.97 -22.38 15.69
N THR A 20 -9.25 -23.49 15.00
CA THR A 20 -9.48 -23.55 13.54
C THR A 20 -10.96 -23.63 13.17
N GLU A 21 -11.85 -23.63 14.15
CA GLU A 21 -13.30 -23.63 14.00
C GLU A 21 -13.93 -22.89 15.18
N MET A 22 -15.11 -22.32 14.97
CA MET A 22 -15.89 -21.71 16.03
C MET A 22 -17.38 -21.96 15.85
N GLU A 23 -18.09 -22.06 16.96
CA GLU A 23 -19.53 -22.23 17.00
C GLU A 23 -20.18 -20.90 17.38
N VAL A 24 -21.16 -20.49 16.58
CA VAL A 24 -21.90 -19.25 16.75
C VAL A 24 -23.39 -19.55 16.90
N SER A 25 -24.11 -18.67 17.60
CA SER A 25 -25.49 -18.90 18.02
C SER A 25 -26.44 -19.11 16.84
N ASN A 26 -26.14 -18.44 15.71
CA ASN A 26 -26.94 -18.53 14.50
C ASN A 26 -26.19 -17.97 13.29
N ILE A 27 -26.32 -18.68 12.16
CA ILE A 27 -25.82 -18.27 10.82
C ILE A 27 -26.90 -18.28 9.74
N SER A 28 -28.13 -18.68 10.09
CA SER A 28 -29.22 -18.91 9.14
C SER A 28 -30.16 -17.73 9.02
N ASP A 29 -30.39 -16.98 10.11
CA ASP A 29 -31.31 -15.85 10.13
C ASP A 29 -30.84 -14.71 11.08
N PRO A 30 -30.03 -13.77 10.60
CA PRO A 30 -29.75 -13.49 9.21
C PRO A 30 -28.71 -14.45 8.58
N PRO A 31 -28.79 -14.70 7.27
CA PRO A 31 -27.92 -15.65 6.59
C PRO A 31 -26.50 -15.11 6.44
N TRP A 32 -25.53 -15.83 6.98
CA TRP A 32 -24.11 -15.54 6.83
C TRP A 32 -23.58 -16.02 5.46
N PRO A 33 -22.57 -15.35 4.90
CA PRO A 33 -21.82 -15.88 3.75
C PRO A 33 -21.17 -17.22 4.08
N THR A 34 -21.04 -18.10 3.08
CA THR A 34 -20.33 -19.38 3.23
C THR A 34 -18.85 -19.19 3.49
N THR A 35 -18.25 -18.12 2.97
CA THR A 35 -16.85 -17.74 3.18
C THR A 35 -16.76 -16.24 3.42
N GLY A 36 -15.80 -15.79 4.22
CA GLY A 36 -15.69 -14.36 4.51
C GLY A 36 -14.77 -14.06 5.68
N TYR A 37 -15.01 -12.89 6.27
CA TYR A 37 -14.29 -12.42 7.44
C TYR A 37 -15.28 -12.07 8.54
N CYS A 38 -14.84 -12.21 9.78
CA CYS A 38 -15.57 -11.76 10.94
C CYS A 38 -14.62 -11.13 11.96
N ARG A 39 -15.14 -10.21 12.74
CA ARG A 39 -14.44 -9.52 13.81
C ARG A 39 -15.02 -9.91 15.16
N ILE A 40 -14.15 -10.27 16.08
CA ILE A 40 -14.45 -10.49 17.50
C ILE A 40 -13.49 -9.62 18.30
N ASP A 41 -14.01 -8.75 19.17
CA ASP A 41 -13.20 -7.77 19.90
C ASP A 41 -12.25 -6.97 18.96
N SER A 42 -10.93 -7.10 19.13
CA SER A 42 -9.91 -6.49 18.28
C SER A 42 -9.39 -7.40 17.16
N GLU A 43 -9.81 -8.66 17.08
CA GLU A 43 -9.31 -9.63 16.09
C GLU A 43 -10.22 -9.72 14.86
N ILE A 44 -9.62 -9.78 13.67
CA ILE A 44 -10.31 -10.17 12.44
C ILE A 44 -9.87 -11.58 12.04
N ILE A 45 -10.84 -12.45 11.81
CA ILE A 45 -10.68 -13.87 11.48
C ILE A 45 -11.28 -14.10 10.10
N LYS A 46 -10.56 -14.82 9.24
CA LYS A 46 -11.10 -15.34 7.97
C LYS A 46 -11.68 -16.73 8.21
N TYR A 47 -12.81 -17.05 7.61
CA TYR A 47 -13.37 -18.39 7.59
C TYR A 47 -13.65 -18.81 6.14
N ASP A 48 -13.39 -20.08 5.82
CA ASP A 48 -13.46 -20.61 4.45
C ASP A 48 -14.66 -21.53 4.22
N SER A 49 -15.43 -21.86 5.27
CA SER A 49 -16.70 -22.56 5.14
C SER A 49 -17.62 -22.37 6.35
N THR A 50 -18.92 -22.60 6.15
CA THR A 50 -19.94 -22.57 7.22
C THR A 50 -20.78 -23.85 7.23
N VAL A 51 -20.98 -24.46 8.39
CA VAL A 51 -21.82 -25.66 8.55
C VAL A 51 -22.61 -25.58 9.84
N SER A 52 -23.94 -25.58 9.75
CA SER A 52 -24.86 -25.75 10.89
C SER A 52 -24.52 -24.92 12.14
N GLY A 53 -24.32 -23.61 12.01
CA GLY A 53 -23.95 -22.73 13.13
C GLY A 53 -22.46 -22.66 13.43
N ARG A 54 -21.60 -23.26 12.60
CA ARG A 54 -20.15 -23.25 12.77
C ARG A 54 -19.47 -22.54 11.62
N LEU A 55 -18.48 -21.69 11.94
CA LEU A 55 -17.52 -21.17 10.96
C LEU A 55 -16.26 -22.04 11.06
N LEU A 56 -15.83 -22.59 9.93
CA LEU A 56 -14.75 -23.57 9.85
C LEU A 56 -13.55 -22.98 9.11
N GLU A 57 -12.41 -23.67 9.25
CA GLU A 57 -11.15 -23.33 8.56
C GLU A 57 -10.70 -21.89 8.89
N LEU A 58 -10.72 -21.57 10.19
CA LEU A 58 -10.40 -20.23 10.66
C LEU A 58 -8.92 -19.91 10.43
N THR A 59 -8.67 -18.84 9.68
CA THR A 59 -7.36 -18.19 9.63
C THR A 59 -7.40 -16.95 10.53
N ARG A 60 -6.67 -17.02 11.65
CA ARG A 60 -6.60 -16.01 12.70
C ARG A 60 -5.73 -14.81 12.31
N ALA A 61 -5.77 -13.73 13.09
CA ALA A 61 -4.85 -12.59 12.97
C ALA A 61 -4.82 -11.93 11.57
N GLN A 62 -5.98 -11.69 10.97
CA GLN A 62 -6.06 -11.11 9.62
C GLN A 62 -5.95 -9.58 9.66
N PHE A 63 -5.54 -8.99 8.53
CA PHE A 63 -5.43 -7.53 8.33
C PHE A 63 -4.55 -6.80 9.36
N GLY A 64 -3.58 -7.48 9.97
CA GLY A 64 -2.66 -6.90 10.96
C GLY A 64 -3.22 -6.90 12.39
N THR A 65 -4.27 -7.68 12.66
CA THR A 65 -4.75 -7.96 14.02
C THR A 65 -3.98 -9.13 14.64
N ASP A 66 -4.06 -9.29 15.96
CA ASP A 66 -3.42 -10.39 16.69
C ASP A 66 -4.43 -11.49 17.08
N ALA A 67 -3.99 -12.74 17.08
CA ALA A 67 -4.81 -13.87 17.50
C ALA A 67 -5.03 -13.85 19.02
N ALA A 68 -6.28 -13.81 19.46
CA ALA A 68 -6.65 -13.68 20.87
C ALA A 68 -7.57 -14.82 21.36
N VAL A 69 -7.71 -14.93 22.67
CA VAL A 69 -8.75 -15.77 23.29
C VAL A 69 -10.01 -14.92 23.42
N HIS A 70 -11.14 -15.42 22.91
CA HIS A 70 -12.44 -14.75 23.01
C HIS A 70 -13.35 -15.49 23.96
N LEU A 71 -14.00 -14.75 24.85
CA LEU A 71 -14.90 -15.31 25.87
C LEU A 71 -16.20 -15.82 25.25
N ASN A 72 -16.86 -16.73 25.97
CA ASN A 72 -18.22 -17.12 25.62
C ASN A 72 -19.14 -15.90 25.51
N GLU A 73 -20.13 -15.94 24.62
CA GLU A 73 -21.07 -14.86 24.31
C GLU A 73 -20.44 -13.59 23.71
N ALA A 74 -19.15 -13.62 23.35
CA ALA A 74 -18.52 -12.54 22.61
C ALA A 74 -19.26 -12.27 21.30
N ILE A 75 -19.35 -10.99 20.93
CA ILE A 75 -20.10 -10.54 19.77
C ILE A 75 -19.27 -10.82 18.51
N VAL A 76 -19.79 -11.68 17.63
CA VAL A 76 -19.18 -12.05 16.37
C VAL A 76 -19.81 -11.22 15.26
N ARG A 77 -19.01 -10.39 14.60
CA ARG A 77 -19.47 -9.35 13.68
C ARG A 77 -18.96 -9.68 12.29
N GLU A 78 -19.82 -9.73 11.28
CA GLU A 78 -19.36 -9.90 9.90
C GLU A 78 -18.47 -8.70 9.51
N SER A 79 -17.34 -9.01 8.87
CA SER A 79 -16.41 -8.04 8.31
C SER A 79 -16.43 -8.17 6.80
N LYS A 80 -16.66 -7.07 6.09
CA LYS A 80 -16.55 -7.03 4.63
C LYS A 80 -15.26 -6.37 4.22
N PHE A 81 -14.58 -7.05 3.30
CA PHE A 81 -13.40 -6.54 2.63
C PHE A 81 -13.78 -6.12 1.21
N PHE A 82 -13.51 -4.86 0.89
CA PHE A 82 -13.71 -4.33 -0.46
C PHE A 82 -12.38 -3.83 -1.02
N GLN A 83 -12.10 -4.23 -2.26
CA GLN A 83 -11.08 -3.61 -3.08
C GLN A 83 -11.77 -2.73 -4.10
N PHE A 84 -11.29 -1.49 -4.24
CA PHE A 84 -11.79 -0.55 -5.23
C PHE A 84 -10.65 -0.03 -6.10
N GLY A 85 -10.98 0.33 -7.34
CA GLY A 85 -10.07 0.91 -8.31
C GLY A 85 -10.62 2.25 -8.80
N TRP A 86 -9.73 3.21 -9.06
CA TRP A 86 -10.12 4.47 -9.70
C TRP A 86 -10.13 4.26 -11.22
N SER A 87 -11.19 4.73 -11.89
CA SER A 87 -11.42 4.51 -13.34
C SER A 87 -10.42 5.33 -14.19
N GLN A 88 -9.21 4.79 -14.36
CA GLN A 88 -8.11 5.24 -15.23
C GLN A 88 -7.33 6.50 -14.83
N THR A 89 -7.84 7.33 -13.91
CA THR A 89 -7.12 8.52 -13.43
C THR A 89 -6.77 8.35 -11.96
N PRO A 90 -5.52 8.64 -11.53
CA PRO A 90 -5.18 8.58 -10.13
C PRO A 90 -6.02 9.59 -9.33
N ALA A 91 -6.50 9.16 -8.18
CA ALA A 91 -7.11 10.03 -7.20
C ALA A 91 -6.04 10.62 -6.28
N VAL A 92 -6.13 11.92 -6.04
CA VAL A 92 -5.39 12.62 -4.98
C VAL A 92 -6.37 13.09 -3.92
N ASP A 93 -5.85 13.37 -2.72
CA ASP A 93 -6.66 13.82 -1.59
C ASP A 93 -7.84 12.87 -1.31
N ILE A 94 -7.53 11.56 -1.17
CA ILE A 94 -8.54 10.54 -0.87
C ILE A 94 -9.01 10.76 0.58
N ARG A 95 -10.26 11.19 0.71
CA ARG A 95 -10.89 11.43 2.00
C ARG A 95 -11.26 10.13 2.68
N ASP A 96 -11.44 10.19 3.99
CA ASP A 96 -11.96 9.05 4.71
C ASP A 96 -13.38 8.69 4.23
N PRO A 97 -13.74 7.39 4.26
CA PRO A 97 -15.05 6.93 3.80
C PRO A 97 -16.17 7.55 4.62
N PHE A 98 -17.21 8.00 3.92
CA PHE A 98 -18.45 8.41 4.54
C PHE A 98 -19.36 7.19 4.72
N ILE A 99 -19.80 6.93 5.96
CA ILE A 99 -20.71 5.83 6.28
C ILE A 99 -21.86 6.40 7.11
N ALA A 100 -23.08 6.38 6.57
CA ALA A 100 -24.27 6.92 7.24
C ALA A 100 -24.52 6.27 8.62
N ALA A 101 -24.30 4.95 8.72
CA ALA A 101 -24.45 4.17 9.96
C ALA A 101 -23.42 4.53 11.06
N MET A 102 -22.37 5.29 10.73
CA MET A 102 -21.45 5.89 11.70
C MET A 102 -21.83 7.33 12.05
N VAL A 103 -22.31 8.12 11.08
CA VAL A 103 -22.46 9.57 11.25
C VAL A 103 -23.80 9.94 11.88
N TYR A 104 -24.87 9.24 11.53
CA TYR A 104 -26.24 9.62 11.91
C TYR A 104 -26.82 8.81 13.06
N GLU A 105 -26.19 7.69 13.41
CA GLU A 105 -26.66 6.84 14.51
C GLU A 105 -26.10 7.32 15.85
N LYS A 106 -26.93 7.27 16.90
CA LYS A 106 -26.55 7.73 18.25
C LYS A 106 -25.37 6.93 18.84
N SER A 107 -25.25 5.67 18.44
CA SER A 107 -24.05 4.86 18.61
C SER A 107 -23.69 4.28 17.25
N ASN A 108 -22.43 4.42 16.84
CA ASN A 108 -21.96 3.93 15.55
C ASN A 108 -22.31 2.44 15.43
N LEU A 109 -23.08 2.06 14.42
CA LEU A 109 -23.44 0.65 14.19
C LEU A 109 -22.36 -0.10 13.38
N VAL A 110 -21.52 0.67 12.70
CA VAL A 110 -20.46 0.20 11.80
C VAL A 110 -19.14 0.88 12.18
N SER A 111 -18.01 0.22 11.95
CA SER A 111 -16.67 0.78 12.05
C SER A 111 -15.85 0.46 10.81
N ILE A 112 -14.94 1.37 10.49
CA ILE A 112 -13.88 1.14 9.50
C ILE A 112 -12.68 0.57 10.26
N ASP A 113 -12.34 -0.68 9.99
CA ASP A 113 -11.27 -1.36 10.70
C ASP A 113 -9.91 -1.12 10.04
N ARG A 114 -9.92 -0.98 8.71
CA ARG A 114 -8.73 -0.71 7.90
C ARG A 114 -9.12 0.08 6.66
N PHE A 115 -8.38 1.14 6.38
CA PHE A 115 -8.52 1.88 5.12
C PHE A 115 -7.14 2.20 4.55
N ILE A 116 -6.81 1.56 3.43
CA ILE A 116 -5.58 1.82 2.69
C ILE A 116 -5.91 2.60 1.44
N LYS A 117 -5.35 3.81 1.38
CA LYS A 117 -5.49 4.75 0.27
C LYS A 117 -4.33 4.52 -0.69
N LYS A 118 -4.58 4.10 -1.92
CA LYS A 118 -3.58 4.10 -3.00
C LYS A 118 -4.04 5.04 -4.12
N PRO A 119 -3.13 5.64 -4.90
CA PRO A 119 -3.51 6.58 -5.96
C PRO A 119 -4.40 5.97 -7.05
N TYR A 120 -4.25 4.67 -7.34
CA TYR A 120 -5.00 3.97 -8.40
C TYR A 120 -6.04 2.97 -7.87
N SER A 121 -5.98 2.66 -6.58
CA SER A 121 -6.86 1.68 -5.95
C SER A 121 -6.92 1.90 -4.44
N GLY A 122 -7.71 1.12 -3.75
CA GLY A 122 -7.66 1.10 -2.29
C GLY A 122 -8.36 -0.11 -1.75
N GLU A 123 -8.21 -0.26 -0.45
CA GLU A 123 -8.74 -1.38 0.30
C GLU A 123 -9.44 -0.84 1.53
N ILE A 124 -10.63 -1.33 1.79
CA ILE A 124 -11.41 -0.98 2.97
C ILE A 124 -11.94 -2.26 3.62
N VAL A 125 -11.82 -2.32 4.94
CA VAL A 125 -12.44 -3.35 5.77
C VAL A 125 -13.45 -2.65 6.67
N ILE A 126 -14.70 -3.11 6.59
CA ILE A 126 -15.83 -2.56 7.32
C ILE A 126 -16.45 -3.68 8.16
N SER A 127 -16.70 -3.43 9.43
CA SER A 127 -17.40 -4.37 10.32
C SER A 127 -18.52 -3.69 11.08
N ALA A 128 -19.46 -4.46 11.61
CA ALA A 128 -20.34 -3.95 12.64
C ALA A 128 -19.56 -3.59 13.93
N THR A 129 -20.14 -2.75 14.78
CA THR A 129 -19.60 -2.45 16.12
C THR A 129 -20.20 -3.36 17.19
N GLU A 130 -19.64 -3.31 18.40
CA GLU A 130 -20.21 -3.96 19.60
C GLU A 130 -21.45 -3.24 20.14
N SER A 131 -21.78 -2.05 19.61
CA SER A 131 -22.97 -1.30 20.02
C SER A 131 -24.27 -1.84 19.42
N VAL A 132 -24.19 -2.79 18.48
CA VAL A 132 -25.36 -3.39 17.85
C VAL A 132 -26.09 -4.27 18.89
N PRO A 133 -27.33 -3.92 19.29
CA PRO A 133 -28.03 -4.66 20.32
C PRO A 133 -28.56 -5.98 19.76
N ILE A 134 -27.98 -7.10 20.18
CA ILE A 134 -28.49 -8.44 19.82
C ILE A 134 -29.62 -8.78 20.77
N THR A 135 -30.86 -8.53 20.34
CA THR A 135 -32.06 -8.62 21.19
C THR A 135 -32.66 -10.01 21.28
N SER A 136 -32.23 -10.95 20.44
CA SER A 136 -32.70 -12.33 20.42
C SER A 136 -31.54 -13.31 20.15
N ASN A 137 -31.81 -14.62 20.19
CA ASN A 137 -30.84 -15.62 19.73
C ASN A 137 -30.70 -15.63 18.19
N SER A 138 -31.59 -14.93 17.49
CA SER A 138 -31.43 -14.58 16.08
C SER A 138 -30.45 -13.41 15.98
N GLY A 139 -29.55 -13.46 15.00
CA GLY A 139 -28.57 -12.40 14.83
C GLY A 139 -29.24 -11.09 14.39
N GLU A 140 -28.46 -10.03 14.25
CA GLU A 140 -28.95 -8.73 13.78
C GLU A 140 -28.31 -8.35 12.45
N ILE A 141 -29.02 -7.56 11.64
CA ILE A 141 -28.52 -7.01 10.38
C ILE A 141 -28.26 -5.52 10.55
N VAL A 142 -27.09 -5.07 10.11
CA VAL A 142 -26.76 -3.65 9.97
C VAL A 142 -26.61 -3.33 8.48
N PHE A 143 -27.26 -2.25 8.04
CA PHE A 143 -27.22 -1.79 6.66
C PHE A 143 -26.02 -0.88 6.43
N LEU A 144 -25.21 -1.23 5.42
CA LEU A 144 -24.15 -0.37 4.88
C LEU A 144 -24.70 0.53 3.77
N GLU A 145 -25.62 0.01 2.98
CA GLU A 145 -26.30 0.71 1.89
C GLU A 145 -27.76 0.27 1.76
N GLY A 146 -28.61 1.17 1.27
CA GLY A 146 -30.02 0.92 1.01
C GLY A 146 -30.94 1.29 2.18
N GLN A 147 -32.22 1.05 1.99
CA GLN A 147 -33.25 1.41 2.96
C GLN A 147 -33.49 0.29 3.96
N ASN A 148 -33.49 0.61 5.26
CA ASN A 148 -33.97 -0.31 6.28
C ASN A 148 -35.51 -0.36 6.22
N PRO A 149 -36.13 -1.51 5.93
CA PRO A 149 -37.58 -1.61 5.75
C PRO A 149 -38.39 -1.37 7.02
N TYR A 150 -37.78 -1.50 8.20
CA TYR A 150 -38.45 -1.34 9.49
C TYR A 150 -38.45 0.11 9.98
N THR A 151 -37.34 0.81 9.78
CA THR A 151 -37.18 2.20 10.23
C THR A 151 -37.42 3.22 9.13
N GLY A 152 -37.37 2.79 7.86
CA GLY A 152 -37.48 3.65 6.68
C GLY A 152 -36.23 4.51 6.43
N VAL A 153 -35.15 4.32 7.21
CA VAL A 153 -33.91 5.09 7.10
C VAL A 153 -33.07 4.59 5.94
N ASP A 154 -32.57 5.52 5.12
CA ASP A 154 -31.66 5.23 4.02
C ASP A 154 -30.20 5.30 4.47
N TYR A 155 -29.47 4.21 4.23
CA TYR A 155 -28.04 4.12 4.50
C TYR A 155 -27.25 4.25 3.20
N PHE A 156 -26.10 4.92 3.31
CA PHE A 156 -25.17 5.13 2.21
C PHE A 156 -23.74 4.97 2.70
N THR A 157 -22.91 4.30 1.89
CA THR A 157 -21.48 4.21 2.06
C THR A 157 -20.81 4.77 0.81
N ALA A 158 -19.91 5.73 0.98
CA ALA A 158 -19.26 6.39 -0.14
C ALA A 158 -17.80 6.69 0.16
N ILE A 159 -16.93 6.41 -0.82
CA ILE A 159 -15.52 6.80 -0.80
C ILE A 159 -15.35 7.89 -1.85
N SER A 160 -14.74 9.00 -1.45
CA SER A 160 -14.52 10.14 -2.35
C SER A 160 -13.05 10.52 -2.39
N GLY A 161 -12.61 10.94 -3.57
CA GLY A 161 -11.28 11.50 -3.81
C GLY A 161 -11.36 12.51 -4.94
N ARG A 162 -10.40 13.42 -5.02
CA ARG A 162 -10.32 14.35 -6.14
C ARG A 162 -9.56 13.68 -7.29
N ALA A 163 -10.23 13.47 -8.41
CA ALA A 163 -9.56 13.07 -9.63
C ALA A 163 -8.67 14.23 -10.12
N ILE A 164 -7.41 13.95 -10.47
CA ILE A 164 -6.60 14.94 -11.18
C ILE A 164 -7.12 15.00 -12.62
N SER A 165 -7.97 15.98 -12.91
CA SER A 165 -8.07 16.50 -14.26
C SER A 165 -6.96 17.54 -14.43
N ASP A 166 -6.37 17.64 -15.61
CA ASP A 166 -5.23 18.51 -15.93
C ASP A 166 -5.57 20.02 -15.90
N ALA A 167 -6.58 20.41 -15.12
CA ALA A 167 -7.11 21.76 -15.00
C ALA A 167 -6.86 22.30 -13.58
N GLY A 168 -5.68 22.88 -13.40
CA GLY A 168 -5.38 23.98 -12.48
C GLY A 168 -6.05 24.00 -11.11
N ALA A 169 -5.36 23.49 -10.09
CA ALA A 169 -5.38 24.07 -8.74
C ALA A 169 -4.16 23.57 -7.95
N THR A 170 -3.23 24.49 -7.75
CA THR A 170 -2.07 24.47 -6.84
C THR A 170 -2.53 24.46 -5.38
N ALA A 171 -2.06 23.47 -4.59
CA ALA A 171 -2.03 23.37 -3.11
C ALA A 171 -1.88 21.87 -2.77
N GLU A 172 -0.99 21.36 -1.93
CA GLU A 172 0.09 21.88 -1.10
C GLU A 172 1.27 20.89 -1.21
N VAL A 173 2.49 21.41 -1.10
CA VAL A 173 3.74 20.65 -1.21
C VAL A 173 4.24 20.37 0.19
N ASN A 174 4.17 19.12 0.64
CA ASN A 174 4.93 18.69 1.81
C ASN A 174 6.40 18.58 1.39
N SER A 175 7.17 19.63 1.65
CA SER A 175 8.62 19.60 1.51
C SER A 175 9.22 18.82 2.67
N GLN A 176 9.91 17.72 2.35
CA GLN A 176 10.78 17.04 3.32
C GLN A 176 12.24 17.20 2.88
N SER A 177 13.09 17.57 3.84
CA SER A 177 14.51 17.80 3.63
C SER A 177 15.33 16.79 4.40
N ALA A 178 16.16 16.00 3.72
CA ALA A 178 17.17 15.15 4.35
C ALA A 178 18.54 15.81 4.17
N SER A 179 19.17 16.21 5.26
CA SER A 179 20.52 16.78 5.26
C SER A 179 21.57 15.72 5.59
N TYR A 180 22.60 15.59 4.76
CA TYR A 180 23.75 14.72 5.02
C TYR A 180 25.03 15.55 5.16
N SER A 181 25.56 15.64 6.39
CA SER A 181 26.66 16.54 6.76
C SER A 181 28.02 16.14 6.19
N ASP A 182 28.23 14.85 5.90
CA ASP A 182 29.57 14.32 5.63
C ASP A 182 30.05 14.57 4.19
N SER A 183 29.13 14.89 3.27
CA SER A 183 29.45 15.24 1.87
C SER A 183 29.84 16.72 1.67
N ILE A 184 29.53 17.59 2.65
CA ILE A 184 29.69 19.05 2.55
C ILE A 184 31.16 19.45 2.42
N ARG A 185 32.08 18.75 3.11
CA ARG A 185 33.52 19.08 3.08
C ARG A 185 34.21 18.79 1.74
N LYS A 186 33.72 17.85 0.94
CA LYS A 186 34.34 17.46 -0.35
C LYS A 186 33.67 18.07 -1.57
N HIS A 187 32.35 18.31 -1.52
CA HIS A 187 31.58 18.62 -2.73
C HIS A 187 30.65 19.83 -2.61
N GLY A 188 30.68 20.56 -1.49
CA GLY A 188 29.77 21.68 -1.23
C GLY A 188 28.35 21.21 -0.89
N LEU A 189 27.47 22.16 -0.54
CA LEU A 189 26.06 21.87 -0.28
C LEU A 189 25.36 21.49 -1.59
N LYS A 190 24.94 20.23 -1.70
CA LYS A 190 24.10 19.74 -2.80
C LYS A 190 22.69 19.52 -2.27
N GLU A 191 21.77 20.36 -2.69
CA GLU A 191 20.35 20.25 -2.35
C GLU A 191 19.58 19.69 -3.55
N VAL A 192 18.78 18.65 -3.32
CA VAL A 192 17.85 18.11 -4.32
C VAL A 192 16.45 18.21 -3.75
N LYS A 193 15.68 19.18 -4.27
CA LYS A 193 14.27 19.35 -3.96
C LYS A 193 13.45 18.50 -4.92
N ILE A 194 12.76 17.48 -4.40
CA ILE A 194 11.83 16.66 -5.17
C ILE A 194 10.43 17.11 -4.80
N ASP A 195 9.77 17.77 -5.75
CA ASP A 195 8.37 18.14 -5.61
C ASP A 195 7.53 17.12 -6.38
N ASN A 196 6.88 16.21 -5.66
CA ASN A 196 6.03 15.19 -6.28
C ASN A 196 4.74 15.02 -5.47
N ARG A 197 3.64 15.31 -6.15
CA ARG A 197 2.27 15.26 -5.60
C ARG A 197 1.76 13.84 -5.35
N PHE A 198 2.50 12.81 -5.76
CA PHE A 198 2.17 11.39 -5.57
C PHE A 198 2.84 10.76 -4.34
N PHE A 199 3.72 11.49 -3.64
CA PHE A 199 4.25 11.01 -2.37
C PHE A 199 3.17 11.16 -1.29
N SER A 200 2.48 10.06 -1.02
CA SER A 200 1.44 9.98 0.01
C SER A 200 1.93 9.40 1.34
N ASP A 201 3.11 8.80 1.35
CA ASP A 201 3.68 8.06 2.49
C ASP A 201 5.11 8.52 2.79
N GLU A 202 5.39 8.81 4.06
CA GLU A 202 6.67 9.31 4.56
C GLU A 202 7.79 8.28 4.36
N ASP A 203 7.49 6.99 4.60
CA ASP A 203 8.45 5.90 4.42
C ASP A 203 8.85 5.73 2.95
N TYR A 204 7.89 5.88 2.04
CA TYR A 204 8.13 5.81 0.61
C TYR A 204 8.98 7.00 0.12
N ALA A 205 8.64 8.21 0.57
CA ALA A 205 9.41 9.41 0.26
C ALA A 205 10.87 9.28 0.76
N GLN A 206 11.07 8.77 1.98
CA GLN A 206 12.40 8.55 2.54
C GLN A 206 13.20 7.51 1.76
N ARG A 207 12.57 6.42 1.29
CA ARG A 207 13.25 5.40 0.44
C ARG A 207 13.73 5.99 -0.88
N ILE A 208 12.91 6.79 -1.54
CA ILE A 208 13.28 7.46 -2.80
C ILE A 208 14.39 8.50 -2.56
N ALA A 209 14.28 9.27 -1.47
CA ALA A 209 15.33 10.22 -1.06
C ALA A 209 16.66 9.50 -0.81
N ASN A 210 16.66 8.42 -0.02
CA ASN A 210 17.86 7.62 0.26
C ASN A 210 18.45 6.99 -1.01
N PHE A 211 17.60 6.50 -1.92
CA PHE A 211 18.04 5.97 -3.20
C PHE A 211 18.77 7.04 -4.03
N LEU A 212 18.18 8.23 -4.16
CA LEU A 212 18.78 9.33 -4.91
C LEU A 212 20.07 9.82 -4.26
N ILE A 213 20.12 9.94 -2.93
CA ILE A 213 21.35 10.28 -2.19
C ILE A 213 22.44 9.25 -2.51
N SER A 214 22.15 7.94 -2.40
CA SER A 214 23.15 6.89 -2.67
C SER A 214 23.70 6.94 -4.11
N LYS A 215 22.87 7.31 -5.09
CA LYS A 215 23.29 7.43 -6.50
C LYS A 215 24.01 8.74 -6.82
N MET A 216 23.81 9.79 -6.03
CA MET A 216 24.47 11.09 -6.21
C MET A 216 25.71 11.27 -5.33
N GLU A 217 25.84 10.49 -4.25
CA GLU A 217 26.98 10.52 -3.32
C GLU A 217 28.28 10.19 -4.04
N ASN A 218 28.28 9.10 -4.80
CA ASN A 218 29.38 8.73 -5.68
C ASN A 218 29.09 9.34 -7.05
N GLY A 219 29.54 10.58 -7.27
CA GLY A 219 29.50 11.17 -8.61
C GLY A 219 30.10 10.18 -9.60
N SER A 220 29.30 9.71 -10.56
CA SER A 220 29.73 8.69 -11.52
C SER A 220 30.82 9.30 -12.40
N PRO A 221 32.10 8.88 -12.28
CA PRO A 221 33.16 9.47 -13.07
C PRO A 221 32.95 9.13 -14.54
N ILE A 222 32.96 10.17 -15.36
CA ILE A 222 32.98 10.06 -16.82
C ILE A 222 34.44 10.13 -17.26
N LEU A 223 34.90 9.14 -18.01
CA LEU A 223 36.22 9.10 -18.61
C LEU A 223 36.13 9.25 -20.12
N ASP A 224 36.87 10.22 -20.65
CA ASP A 224 37.13 10.33 -22.08
C ASP A 224 38.45 9.63 -22.39
N VAL A 225 38.39 8.56 -23.19
CA VAL A 225 39.56 7.77 -23.60
C VAL A 225 39.70 7.81 -25.11
N ASN A 226 40.91 8.12 -25.58
CA ASN A 226 41.26 8.01 -26.99
C ASN A 226 41.97 6.68 -27.24
N VAL A 227 41.42 5.84 -28.11
CA VAL A 227 42.00 4.57 -28.50
C VAL A 227 42.56 4.67 -29.92
N ILE A 228 43.78 4.17 -30.12
CA ILE A 228 44.51 4.23 -31.40
C ILE A 228 44.12 3.06 -32.31
N SER A 229 43.75 1.91 -31.74
CA SER A 229 43.12 0.81 -32.46
C SER A 229 41.59 0.97 -32.45
N MET A 230 40.90 0.51 -33.49
CA MET A 230 39.44 0.51 -33.56
C MET A 230 38.86 -0.83 -33.06
N PRO A 231 38.60 -1.00 -31.75
CA PRO A 231 37.82 -2.14 -31.30
C PRO A 231 36.35 -2.00 -31.75
N ARG A 232 35.70 -3.12 -32.06
CA ARG A 232 34.26 -3.16 -32.35
C ARG A 232 33.46 -3.07 -31.05
N LEU A 233 33.52 -1.93 -30.37
CA LEU A 233 32.73 -1.63 -29.18
C LEU A 233 31.42 -0.95 -29.58
N GLN A 234 30.33 -1.40 -28.99
CA GLN A 234 28.99 -0.86 -29.13
C GLN A 234 28.56 -0.07 -27.89
N LEU A 235 27.54 0.77 -28.05
CA LEU A 235 26.91 1.46 -26.92
C LEU A 235 26.35 0.42 -25.95
N GLY A 236 26.68 0.56 -24.66
CA GLY A 236 26.28 -0.39 -23.63
C GLY A 236 27.23 -1.59 -23.46
N ASP A 237 28.36 -1.64 -24.16
CA ASP A 237 29.40 -2.63 -23.84
C ASP A 237 30.08 -2.30 -22.51
N ARG A 238 30.45 -3.35 -21.76
CA ARG A 238 31.20 -3.25 -20.50
C ARG A 238 32.69 -3.41 -20.77
N VAL A 239 33.47 -2.42 -20.36
CA VAL A 239 34.93 -2.38 -20.53
C VAL A 239 35.58 -2.29 -19.15
N THR A 240 36.49 -3.22 -18.87
CA THR A 240 37.30 -3.19 -17.65
C THR A 240 38.61 -2.45 -17.94
N ILE A 241 38.85 -1.36 -17.21
CA ILE A 241 40.15 -0.68 -17.24
C ILE A 241 41.01 -1.30 -16.14
N SER A 242 41.98 -2.12 -16.56
CA SER A 242 42.82 -2.87 -15.63
C SER A 242 43.75 -1.95 -14.83
N ARG A 243 44.49 -1.05 -15.48
CA ARG A 243 45.41 -0.09 -14.82
C ARG A 243 45.56 1.22 -15.60
N ILE A 244 45.22 2.34 -14.97
CA ILE A 244 45.69 3.68 -15.35
C ILE A 244 46.27 4.34 -14.10
N GLU A 245 47.57 4.19 -13.89
CA GLU A 245 48.27 4.60 -12.66
C GLU A 245 48.24 6.12 -12.45
N GLN A 246 48.28 6.91 -13.53
CA GLN A 246 48.22 8.38 -13.48
C GLN A 246 46.89 8.95 -12.98
N LEU A 247 45.82 8.16 -12.99
CA LEU A 247 44.48 8.57 -12.53
C LEU A 247 44.02 7.77 -11.30
N GLY A 248 44.88 6.92 -10.73
CA GLY A 248 44.52 6.08 -9.58
C GLY A 248 43.40 5.06 -9.88
N ILE A 249 43.18 4.73 -11.16
CA ILE A 249 42.13 3.78 -11.59
C ILE A 249 42.75 2.39 -11.66
N SER A 250 42.28 1.50 -10.78
CA SER A 250 42.66 0.09 -10.78
C SER A 250 41.42 -0.79 -10.77
N ASN A 251 41.31 -1.69 -11.76
CA ASN A 251 40.32 -2.76 -11.81
C ASN A 251 38.87 -2.29 -11.63
N ARG A 252 38.45 -1.31 -12.43
CA ARG A 252 37.08 -0.79 -12.44
C ARG A 252 36.40 -1.04 -13.78
N ASP A 253 35.10 -1.25 -13.72
CA ASP A 253 34.26 -1.50 -14.88
C ASP A 253 33.53 -0.24 -15.32
N TYR A 254 33.45 -0.05 -16.63
CA TYR A 254 32.82 1.10 -17.25
C TYR A 254 31.88 0.67 -18.37
N TRP A 255 30.76 1.38 -18.51
CA TRP A 255 29.87 1.29 -19.66
C TRP A 255 30.31 2.27 -20.74
N VAL A 256 30.33 1.83 -22.00
CA VAL A 256 30.52 2.70 -23.16
C VAL A 256 29.23 3.49 -23.41
N ILE A 257 29.27 4.80 -23.16
CA ILE A 257 28.11 5.69 -23.36
C ILE A 257 28.19 6.49 -24.66
N GLU A 258 29.38 6.66 -25.22
CA GLU A 258 29.58 7.26 -26.54
C GLU A 258 30.81 6.66 -27.22
N SER A 259 30.73 6.51 -28.54
CA SER A 259 31.82 6.03 -29.39
C SER A 259 31.83 6.85 -30.66
N LYS A 260 32.88 7.66 -30.85
CA LYS A 260 33.04 8.54 -32.01
C LYS A 260 34.34 8.24 -32.71
N ILE A 261 34.29 8.14 -34.04
CA ILE A 261 35.46 7.91 -34.89
C ILE A 261 35.84 9.23 -35.55
N GLU A 262 37.11 9.61 -35.47
CA GLU A 262 37.66 10.80 -36.10
C GLU A 262 38.81 10.43 -37.05
N TYR A 263 38.81 11.05 -38.23
CA TYR A 263 39.82 10.85 -39.28
C TYR A 263 40.63 12.14 -39.47
N THR A 264 41.69 12.32 -38.67
CA THR A 264 42.58 13.48 -38.79
C THR A 264 44.04 13.04 -38.69
N GLY A 265 44.68 12.80 -39.84
CA GLY A 265 46.08 12.34 -39.91
C GLY A 265 46.33 10.92 -39.38
N GLY A 266 45.26 10.17 -39.12
CA GLY A 266 45.22 8.81 -38.55
C GLY A 266 43.80 8.48 -38.13
N VAL A 267 43.51 7.21 -37.86
CA VAL A 267 42.20 6.77 -37.35
C VAL A 267 42.25 6.79 -35.82
N LYS A 268 41.38 7.58 -35.18
CA LYS A 268 41.25 7.61 -33.71
C LYS A 268 39.80 7.37 -33.33
N GLN A 269 39.59 6.60 -32.27
CA GLN A 269 38.27 6.38 -31.68
C GLN A 269 38.24 7.03 -30.30
N LYS A 270 37.36 8.03 -30.12
CA LYS A 270 37.06 8.62 -28.83
C LYS A 270 35.94 7.82 -28.17
N LEU A 271 36.17 7.32 -26.98
CA LEU A 271 35.20 6.62 -26.15
C LEU A 271 34.90 7.48 -24.93
N THR A 272 33.62 7.68 -24.64
CA THR A 272 33.19 8.24 -23.36
C THR A 272 32.63 7.09 -22.52
N LEU A 273 33.22 6.92 -21.34
CA LEU A 273 33.02 5.79 -20.45
C LEU A 273 32.40 6.27 -19.15
N ARG A 274 31.42 5.54 -18.63
CA ARG A 274 30.77 5.82 -17.33
C ARG A 274 30.99 4.65 -16.38
N GLU A 275 31.44 4.90 -15.15
CA GLU A 275 31.64 3.83 -14.17
C GLU A 275 30.35 3.03 -13.94
N ALA A 276 30.46 1.71 -14.02
CA ALA A 276 29.39 0.78 -13.73
C ALA A 276 29.29 0.61 -12.21
N SER A 277 28.36 1.33 -11.57
CA SER A 277 28.01 1.18 -10.15
C SER A 277 27.13 -0.05 -9.91
#